data_AF-A0A4C1U2E8-F1
#
_entry.id   AF-A0A4C1U2E8-F1
#
_cell.length_a   1.000
_cell.length_b   1.000
_cell.length_c   1.000
_cell.angle_alpha   90.00
_cell.angle_beta   90.00
_cell.angle_gamma   90.00
#
_symmetry.space_group_name_H-M   'P 1'
#
loop_
_entity.id
_entity.type
_entity.pdbx_description
1 polymer ?
#
loop_
_entity_poly.entity_id
_entity_poly.type
_entity_poly.pdbx_seq_one_letter_code
_entity_poly.pdbx_strand_id
1 'polypeptide(L)'
;MSTDGGLLVEGLLSPFDVYYYLVRNCTSREVVESSSVGGFRTHNALMDVPFSDSSMDEKICVFVSDATPYMVKAGQALKVFYPKLLHITCLAHGLHRVAEEIRKEFGIVNKLISSAKKVFLKAPSRVQAYKEQLPNLALPPQPILTRWGTLLKAVLFYAENFEAIKEVVGQFDSSEAIAINSSQLAFENPSIKQNIALIATHFSNIPDAIERLETKNLPLCKSLEILENIIEQNNALPNSLSEKVRGKLNAVLYKNPCLEEIKKVNAFINGTGQILPEEVSAEMEPNFKFCPVTSVDVERSFSAYKLVLSDKRHKFAVENLEKYVIVYCHKNYNQ
;
A
#
# COMPACT_ATOMS: atom_id res chain seq x y z
N MET A 1 -14.38 22.29 25.35
CA MET A 1 -13.49 22.73 24.27
C MET A 1 -13.69 21.78 23.12
N SER A 2 -14.28 22.28 22.04
CA SER A 2 -14.62 21.54 20.81
C SER A 2 -13.36 20.98 20.16
N THR A 3 -13.33 19.66 19.99
CA THR A 3 -12.26 18.96 19.27
C THR A 3 -12.72 18.70 17.85
N ASP A 4 -12.36 19.60 16.93
CA ASP A 4 -12.57 19.44 15.49
C ASP A 4 -11.62 18.34 14.94
N GLY A 5 -12.19 17.33 14.28
CA GLY A 5 -11.44 16.26 13.60
C GLY A 5 -10.96 16.71 12.21
N GLY A 6 -9.66 16.57 11.95
CA GLY A 6 -9.03 17.01 10.68
C GLY A 6 -8.60 15.87 9.76
N LEU A 7 -8.75 16.08 8.45
CA LEU A 7 -8.06 15.32 7.40
C LEU A 7 -6.58 15.76 7.40
N LEU A 8 -5.64 14.84 7.62
CA LEU A 8 -4.21 15.17 7.67
C LEU A 8 -3.59 15.11 6.27
N VAL A 9 -3.24 16.28 5.75
CA VAL A 9 -2.62 16.44 4.43
C VAL A 9 -1.14 16.75 4.55
N GLU A 10 -0.31 15.96 3.87
CA GLU A 10 1.13 16.20 3.79
C GLU A 10 1.49 16.79 2.43
N GLY A 11 2.01 18.01 2.45
CA GLY A 11 2.69 18.61 1.30
C GLY A 11 4.13 18.13 1.25
N LEU A 12 4.55 17.46 0.18
CA LEU A 12 5.96 17.17 -0.06
C LEU A 12 6.55 18.21 -1.01
N LEU A 13 7.67 18.82 -0.59
CA LEU A 13 8.54 19.62 -1.44
C LEU A 13 9.42 18.66 -2.24
N SER A 14 9.22 18.57 -3.54
CA SER A 14 10.22 18.00 -4.44
C SER A 14 11.46 18.90 -4.48
N PRO A 15 12.70 18.37 -4.53
CA PRO A 15 13.90 19.16 -4.85
C PRO A 15 13.87 19.75 -6.28
N PHE A 16 12.85 19.39 -7.07
CA PHE A 16 12.53 19.93 -8.38
C PHE A 16 11.09 20.47 -8.31
N ASP A 17 10.90 21.71 -7.86
CA ASP A 17 9.73 22.62 -7.98
C ASP A 17 8.28 22.07 -8.04
N VAL A 18 7.97 20.89 -7.47
CA VAL A 18 6.61 20.34 -7.39
C VAL A 18 6.15 20.18 -5.97
N TYR A 19 4.91 20.62 -5.73
CA TYR A 19 4.19 20.41 -4.49
C TYR A 19 3.18 19.28 -4.72
N TYR A 20 3.35 18.18 -3.98
CA TYR A 20 2.40 17.07 -3.98
C TYR A 20 1.58 17.08 -2.70
N TYR A 21 0.27 16.88 -2.82
CA TYR A 21 -0.54 16.51 -1.66
C TYR A 21 -0.65 15.01 -1.61
N LEU A 22 -0.04 14.43 -0.59
CA LEU A 22 -0.24 13.05 -0.26
C LEU A 22 -1.05 12.96 1.04
N VAL A 23 -2.16 12.20 1.02
CA VAL A 23 -3.12 12.20 2.14
C VAL A 23 -3.52 10.79 2.57
N ARG A 24 -3.48 10.54 3.88
CA ARG A 24 -3.91 9.29 4.51
C ARG A 24 -4.90 9.58 5.64
N ASN A 25 -5.86 8.68 5.83
CA ASN A 25 -6.76 8.68 6.98
C ASN A 25 -6.00 8.43 8.31
N CYS A 26 -6.24 9.27 9.32
CA CYS A 26 -5.82 9.06 10.70
C CYS A 26 -7.01 8.55 11.51
N THR A 27 -6.88 7.36 12.10
CA THR A 27 -7.98 6.65 12.78
C THR A 27 -8.31 7.21 14.18
N SER A 28 -8.65 8.49 14.31
CA SER A 28 -9.52 8.94 15.38
C SER A 28 -10.94 8.99 14.79
N ARG A 29 -11.78 8.04 15.20
CA ARG A 29 -13.19 7.95 14.78
C ARG A 29 -13.88 9.28 15.07
N GLU A 30 -14.39 9.95 14.04
CA GLU A 30 -15.76 10.47 13.96
C GLU A 30 -16.04 11.12 12.59
N VAL A 31 -17.33 11.23 12.28
CA VAL A 31 -17.94 11.50 10.98
C VAL A 31 -17.56 12.89 10.46
N VAL A 32 -17.11 12.99 9.20
CA VAL A 32 -16.86 14.28 8.54
C VAL A 32 -18.03 14.60 7.61
N GLU A 33 -18.80 15.63 7.96
CA GLU A 33 -19.85 16.21 7.11
C GLU A 33 -19.25 16.97 5.92
N SER A 34 -19.98 16.95 4.79
CA SER A 34 -19.59 17.48 3.47
C SER A 34 -19.31 18.98 3.40
N SER A 35 -19.50 19.74 4.48
CA SER A 35 -19.32 21.19 4.58
C SER A 35 -17.89 21.62 4.97
N SER A 36 -17.04 20.71 5.43
CA SER A 36 -15.69 21.01 5.96
C SER A 36 -14.57 20.94 4.91
N VAL A 37 -14.90 20.67 3.64
CA VAL A 37 -13.95 20.60 2.52
C VAL A 37 -13.31 21.96 2.18
N GLY A 38 -13.97 23.07 2.55
CA GLY A 38 -13.44 24.43 2.36
C GLY A 38 -12.28 24.80 3.30
N GLY A 39 -11.89 23.92 4.21
CA GLY A 39 -10.81 24.14 5.18
C GLY A 39 -9.85 22.95 5.22
N PHE A 40 -9.17 22.67 4.10
CA PHE A 40 -8.01 21.80 4.11
C PHE A 40 -6.90 22.43 4.95
N ARG A 41 -6.97 22.28 6.28
CA ARG A 41 -5.86 22.60 7.19
C ARG A 41 -4.90 21.42 7.16
N THR A 42 -3.81 21.57 6.42
CA THR A 42 -2.61 20.75 6.53
C THR A 42 -2.23 20.64 8.01
N HIS A 43 -2.47 19.49 8.63
CA HIS A 43 -2.02 19.21 9.99
C HIS A 43 -0.52 18.84 9.98
N ASN A 44 0.30 19.68 9.35
CA ASN A 44 1.71 19.75 9.65
C ASN A 44 1.87 21.01 10.50
N ALA A 45 2.20 20.83 11.78
CA ALA A 45 2.67 21.93 12.64
C ALA A 45 3.98 22.58 12.11
N LEU A 46 4.51 22.11 10.97
CA LEU A 46 5.62 22.68 10.21
C LEU A 46 5.17 23.46 8.95
N MET A 47 3.86 23.53 8.67
CA MET A 47 3.29 24.28 7.56
C MET A 47 2.32 25.36 8.04
N ASP A 48 2.74 26.16 9.03
CA ASP A 48 2.32 27.57 9.12
C ASP A 48 2.96 28.38 7.98
N VAL A 49 2.92 27.86 6.76
CA VAL A 49 3.13 28.66 5.56
C VAL A 49 1.74 29.19 5.22
N PRO A 50 1.47 30.49 5.38
CA PRO A 50 0.20 31.06 4.96
C PRO A 50 0.07 30.81 3.45
N PHE A 51 -0.84 29.91 3.06
CA PHE A 51 -1.18 29.57 1.68
C PHE A 51 -1.94 30.72 1.00
N SER A 52 -1.40 31.94 1.04
CA SER A 52 -2.07 33.18 0.64
C SER A 52 -1.49 33.80 -0.64
N ASP A 53 -0.59 33.11 -1.34
CA ASP A 53 0.05 33.63 -2.55
C ASP A 53 -0.54 32.96 -3.79
N SER A 54 -1.18 33.75 -4.65
CA SER A 54 -1.84 33.29 -5.90
C SER A 54 -0.86 32.69 -6.93
N SER A 55 0.45 32.74 -6.66
CA SER A 55 1.51 32.12 -7.45
C SER A 55 1.65 30.59 -7.22
N MET A 56 0.98 30.04 -6.20
CA MET A 56 1.06 28.62 -5.81
C MET A 56 -0.04 27.73 -6.40
N ASP A 57 -1.13 28.31 -6.91
CA ASP A 57 -2.21 27.56 -7.58
C ASP A 57 -1.70 26.84 -8.85
N GLU A 58 -0.59 27.32 -9.42
CA GLU A 58 0.10 26.68 -10.54
C GLU A 58 1.10 25.59 -10.12
N LYS A 59 1.41 25.47 -8.82
CA LYS A 59 2.47 24.59 -8.29
C LYS A 59 1.98 23.25 -7.75
N ILE A 60 0.67 23.12 -7.51
CA ILE A 60 0.05 21.89 -7.01
C ILE A 60 -0.50 21.09 -8.20
N CYS A 61 0.20 20.03 -8.59
CA CYS A 61 -0.14 19.29 -9.80
C CYS A 61 -0.88 17.98 -9.52
N VAL A 62 -0.63 17.32 -8.38
CA VAL A 62 -1.16 15.97 -8.11
C VAL A 62 -1.58 15.77 -6.65
N PHE A 63 -2.77 15.19 -6.49
CA PHE A 63 -3.32 14.69 -5.24
C PHE A 63 -3.29 13.16 -5.24
N VAL A 64 -2.61 12.54 -4.27
CA VAL A 64 -2.56 11.08 -4.12
C VAL A 64 -3.23 10.66 -2.83
N SER A 65 -4.20 9.76 -2.93
CA SER A 65 -4.98 9.29 -1.77
C SER A 65 -5.18 7.79 -1.74
N ASP A 66 -5.77 7.26 -0.67
CA ASP A 66 -6.44 5.96 -0.76
C ASP A 66 -7.68 6.02 -1.67
N ALA A 67 -8.20 4.85 -2.06
CA ALA A 67 -9.35 4.72 -2.93
C ALA A 67 -10.70 4.68 -2.17
N THR A 68 -10.77 5.19 -0.94
CA THR A 68 -12.03 5.24 -0.20
C THR A 68 -12.99 6.26 -0.82
N PRO A 69 -14.32 6.02 -0.76
CA PRO A 69 -15.28 6.89 -1.43
C PRO A 69 -15.21 8.37 -1.02
N TYR A 70 -14.91 8.66 0.26
CA TYR A 70 -14.82 10.04 0.72
C TYR A 70 -13.52 10.73 0.24
N MET A 71 -12.40 10.02 0.10
CA MET A 71 -11.18 10.59 -0.48
C MET A 71 -11.35 10.93 -1.96
N VAL A 72 -12.09 10.10 -2.70
CA VAL A 72 -12.47 10.40 -4.09
C VAL A 72 -13.35 11.65 -4.17
N LYS A 73 -14.36 11.77 -3.30
CA LYS A 73 -15.18 12.97 -3.22
C LYS A 73 -14.36 14.21 -2.83
N ALA A 74 -13.40 14.06 -1.92
CA ALA A 74 -12.52 15.15 -1.51
C ALA A 74 -11.64 15.63 -2.68
N GLY A 75 -11.05 14.69 -3.44
CA GLY A 75 -10.28 15.04 -4.65
C GLY A 75 -11.13 15.75 -5.71
N GLN A 76 -12.37 15.31 -5.92
CA GLN A 76 -13.32 15.97 -6.83
C GLN A 76 -13.66 17.39 -6.37
N ALA A 77 -13.90 17.59 -5.09
CA ALA A 77 -14.20 18.90 -4.54
C ALA A 77 -12.98 19.83 -4.58
N LEU A 78 -11.77 19.30 -4.33
CA LEU A 78 -10.52 20.05 -4.46
C LEU A 78 -10.30 20.52 -5.90
N LYS A 79 -10.67 19.73 -6.91
CA LYS A 79 -10.53 20.11 -8.32
C LYS A 79 -11.33 21.37 -8.70
N VAL A 80 -12.37 21.72 -7.94
CA VAL A 80 -13.12 22.97 -8.12
C VAL A 80 -12.26 24.20 -7.77
N PHE A 81 -11.44 24.08 -6.73
CA PHE A 81 -10.53 25.14 -6.27
C PHE A 81 -9.19 25.12 -7.02
N TYR A 82 -8.76 23.93 -7.46
CA TYR A 82 -7.51 23.71 -8.18
C TYR A 82 -7.81 23.02 -9.52
N PRO A 83 -8.19 23.75 -10.58
CA PRO A 83 -8.63 23.16 -11.84
C PRO A 83 -7.59 22.27 -12.53
N LYS A 84 -6.29 22.58 -12.33
CA LYS A 84 -5.14 21.81 -12.85
C LYS A 84 -4.76 20.58 -11.99
N LEU A 85 -5.52 20.29 -10.92
CA LEU A 85 -5.22 19.19 -10.01
C LEU A 85 -5.58 17.83 -10.64
N LEU A 86 -4.59 16.94 -10.73
CA LEU A 86 -4.80 15.53 -11.05
C LEU A 86 -4.99 14.72 -9.75
N HIS A 87 -6.12 14.02 -9.62
CA HIS A 87 -6.36 13.14 -8.49
C HIS A 87 -6.12 11.67 -8.86
N ILE A 88 -5.17 11.03 -8.19
CA ILE A 88 -4.93 9.60 -8.31
C ILE A 88 -5.06 8.88 -6.97
N THR A 89 -5.45 7.62 -7.05
CA THR A 89 -5.47 6.71 -5.90
C THR A 89 -4.21 5.83 -5.87
N CYS A 90 -3.75 5.51 -4.68
CA CYS A 90 -2.52 4.76 -4.43
C CYS A 90 -2.53 3.38 -5.12
N LEU A 91 -1.60 3.19 -6.06
CA LEU A 91 -1.49 1.94 -6.83
C LEU A 91 -1.12 0.73 -5.96
N ALA A 92 -0.22 0.91 -4.99
CA ALA A 92 0.15 -0.16 -4.04
C ALA A 92 -1.07 -0.62 -3.22
N HIS A 93 -1.90 0.32 -2.75
CA HIS A 93 -3.15 -0.02 -2.09
C HIS A 93 -4.14 -0.70 -3.06
N GLY A 94 -4.19 -0.25 -4.31
CA GLY A 94 -4.92 -0.93 -5.38
C GLY A 94 -4.54 -2.40 -5.51
N LEU A 95 -3.24 -2.70 -5.62
CA LEU A 95 -2.73 -4.08 -5.72
C LEU A 95 -2.97 -4.88 -4.43
N HIS A 96 -2.92 -4.27 -3.25
CA HIS A 96 -3.34 -4.94 -2.02
C HIS A 96 -4.80 -5.40 -2.06
N ARG A 97 -5.70 -4.62 -2.67
CA ARG A 97 -7.11 -5.03 -2.86
C ARG A 97 -7.27 -6.16 -3.87
N VAL A 98 -6.36 -6.27 -4.84
CA VAL A 98 -6.29 -7.41 -5.77
C VAL A 98 -5.80 -8.66 -5.03
N ALA A 99 -4.74 -8.54 -4.22
CA ALA A 99 -4.26 -9.63 -3.36
C ALA A 99 -5.33 -10.11 -2.36
N GLU A 100 -6.18 -9.21 -1.85
CA GLU A 100 -7.35 -9.57 -1.03
C GLU A 100 -8.35 -10.43 -1.82
N GLU A 101 -8.56 -10.15 -3.10
CA GLU A 101 -9.46 -10.94 -3.95
C GLU A 101 -8.90 -12.34 -4.20
N ILE A 102 -7.60 -12.45 -4.49
CA ILE A 102 -6.91 -13.74 -4.62
C ILE A 102 -7.08 -14.55 -3.33
N ARG A 103 -6.90 -13.92 -2.17
CA ARG A 103 -7.14 -14.58 -0.87
C ARG A 103 -8.57 -15.14 -0.76
N LYS A 104 -9.58 -14.42 -1.22
CA LYS A 104 -10.99 -14.85 -1.16
C LYS A 104 -11.25 -16.05 -2.06
N GLU A 105 -10.73 -16.01 -3.29
CA GLU A 105 -10.86 -17.10 -4.25
C GLU A 105 -10.16 -18.38 -3.77
N PHE A 106 -8.99 -18.24 -3.12
CA PHE A 106 -8.24 -19.36 -2.55
C PHE A 106 -8.44 -19.49 -1.04
N GLY A 107 -9.71 -19.48 -0.59
CA GLY A 107 -10.06 -19.51 0.82
C GLY A 107 -9.46 -20.68 1.61
N ILE A 108 -9.26 -21.85 0.99
CA ILE A 108 -8.62 -23.00 1.64
C ILE A 108 -7.13 -22.79 1.88
N VAL A 109 -6.43 -22.11 0.97
CA VAL A 109 -5.02 -21.76 1.13
C VAL A 109 -4.89 -20.76 2.28
N ASN A 110 -5.75 -19.75 2.31
CA ASN A 110 -5.78 -18.82 3.42
C ASN A 110 -6.03 -19.51 4.78
N LYS A 111 -6.94 -20.50 4.82
CA LYS A 111 -7.17 -21.30 6.03
C LYS A 111 -5.87 -21.98 6.47
N LEU A 112 -5.19 -22.69 5.57
CA LEU A 112 -3.90 -23.35 5.85
C LEU A 112 -2.87 -22.36 6.40
N ILE A 113 -2.60 -21.27 5.69
CA ILE A 113 -1.58 -20.29 6.11
C ILE A 113 -1.93 -19.70 7.49
N SER A 114 -3.21 -19.42 7.72
CA SER A 114 -3.67 -18.85 8.99
C SER A 114 -3.62 -19.83 10.17
N SER A 115 -3.92 -21.12 9.95
CA SER A 115 -3.87 -22.16 10.99
C SER A 115 -2.42 -22.55 11.28
N ALA A 116 -1.60 -22.77 10.25
CA ALA A 116 -0.19 -23.09 10.38
C ALA A 116 0.59 -21.96 11.09
N LYS A 117 0.28 -20.69 10.82
CA LYS A 117 0.83 -19.56 11.61
C LYS A 117 0.53 -19.72 13.10
N LYS A 118 -0.68 -20.13 13.47
CA LYS A 118 -1.10 -20.30 14.86
C LYS A 118 -0.45 -21.50 15.54
N VAL A 119 -0.02 -22.51 14.78
CA VAL A 119 0.76 -23.63 15.32
C VAL A 119 2.04 -23.11 15.99
N PHE A 120 2.80 -22.25 15.31
CA PHE A 120 4.08 -21.77 15.83
C PHE A 120 3.97 -20.51 16.71
N LEU A 121 2.82 -19.83 16.70
CA LEU A 121 2.62 -18.59 17.44
C LEU A 121 2.65 -18.82 18.95
N LYS A 122 3.60 -18.18 19.65
CA LYS A 122 3.79 -18.27 21.11
C LYS A 122 4.01 -19.71 21.61
N ALA A 123 4.63 -20.57 20.81
CA ALA A 123 4.88 -21.97 21.15
C ALA A 123 6.35 -22.34 20.98
N PRO A 124 7.21 -22.06 21.97
CA PRO A 124 8.65 -22.28 21.88
C PRO A 124 9.03 -23.73 21.58
N SER A 125 8.33 -24.71 22.19
CA SER A 125 8.58 -26.14 21.96
C SER A 125 8.36 -26.54 20.50
N ARG A 126 7.27 -26.07 19.87
CA ARG A 126 6.97 -26.36 18.46
C ARG A 126 7.91 -25.62 17.51
N VAL A 127 8.33 -24.41 17.87
CA VAL A 127 9.36 -23.67 17.12
C VAL A 127 10.71 -24.38 17.22
N GLN A 128 11.05 -24.95 18.37
CA GLN A 128 12.27 -25.72 18.56
C GLN A 128 12.23 -27.02 17.73
N ALA A 129 11.15 -27.80 17.81
CA ALA A 129 10.97 -28.99 16.99
C ALA A 129 11.08 -28.70 15.48
N TYR A 130 10.50 -27.57 15.02
CA TYR A 130 10.65 -27.11 13.64
C TYR A 130 12.12 -26.88 13.28
N LYS A 131 12.89 -26.18 14.13
CA LYS A 131 14.31 -25.88 13.89
C LYS A 131 15.21 -27.12 13.99
N GLU A 132 14.84 -28.10 14.80
CA GLU A 132 15.58 -29.36 14.89
C GLU A 132 15.44 -30.19 13.60
N GLN A 133 14.26 -30.18 12.99
CA GLN A 133 14.01 -30.90 11.73
C GLN A 133 14.45 -30.12 10.49
N LEU A 134 14.25 -28.81 10.50
CA LEU A 134 14.52 -27.92 9.37
C LEU A 134 15.49 -26.80 9.80
N PRO A 135 16.75 -27.12 10.16
CA PRO A 135 17.68 -26.17 10.77
C PRO A 135 18.07 -25.01 9.86
N ASN A 136 18.07 -25.24 8.54
CA ASN A 136 18.45 -24.25 7.54
C ASN A 136 17.24 -23.51 6.93
N LEU A 137 16.01 -23.90 7.30
CA LEU A 137 14.81 -23.27 6.77
C LEU A 137 14.30 -22.23 7.75
N ALA A 138 14.02 -21.02 7.25
CA ALA A 138 13.40 -19.98 8.05
C ALA A 138 12.00 -20.42 8.49
N LEU A 139 11.53 -19.95 9.65
CA LEU A 139 10.15 -20.18 10.06
C LEU A 139 9.18 -19.64 8.99
N PRO A 140 8.02 -20.30 8.79
CA PRO A 140 7.04 -19.82 7.84
C PRO A 140 6.69 -18.35 8.09
N PRO A 141 6.73 -17.48 7.06
CA PRO A 141 6.51 -16.06 7.23
C PRO A 141 5.10 -15.83 7.76
N GLN A 142 4.95 -14.83 8.62
CA GLN A 142 3.69 -14.53 9.26
C GLN A 142 2.95 -13.44 8.48
N PRO A 143 1.80 -13.74 7.84
CA PRO A 143 1.03 -12.71 7.16
C PRO A 143 0.56 -11.65 8.14
N ILE A 144 0.67 -10.40 7.73
CA ILE A 144 0.11 -9.23 8.38
C ILE A 144 -1.31 -9.05 7.84
N LEU A 145 -2.30 -9.06 8.74
CA LEU A 145 -3.72 -9.02 8.37
C LEU A 145 -4.10 -7.81 7.51
N THR A 146 -3.40 -6.69 7.67
CA THR A 146 -3.67 -5.44 6.94
C THR A 146 -2.81 -5.25 5.69
N ARG A 147 -1.85 -6.15 5.41
CA ARG A 147 -0.96 -6.07 4.24
C ARG A 147 -1.04 -7.35 3.43
N TRP A 148 -2.00 -7.43 2.53
CA TRP A 148 -2.33 -8.66 1.80
C TRP A 148 -1.20 -9.22 0.93
N GLY A 149 -0.21 -8.40 0.54
CA GLY A 149 1.00 -8.88 -0.14
C GLY A 149 1.79 -9.89 0.70
N THR A 150 1.78 -9.75 2.03
CA THR A 150 2.47 -10.68 2.95
C THR A 150 1.84 -12.08 3.01
N LEU A 151 0.53 -12.18 2.70
CA LEU A 151 -0.12 -13.48 2.58
C LEU A 151 0.42 -14.23 1.35
N LEU A 152 0.48 -13.56 0.20
CA LEU A 152 0.98 -14.15 -1.03
C LEU A 152 2.45 -14.55 -0.88
N LYS A 153 3.29 -13.75 -0.21
CA LYS A 153 4.66 -14.17 0.15
C LYS A 153 4.70 -15.44 0.99
N ALA A 154 3.77 -15.60 1.94
CA ALA A 154 3.65 -16.84 2.68
C ALA A 154 3.22 -18.00 1.78
N VAL A 155 2.31 -17.79 0.84
CA VAL A 155 1.96 -18.83 -0.14
C VAL A 155 3.17 -19.25 -0.98
N LEU A 156 4.00 -18.31 -1.43
CA LEU A 156 5.24 -18.62 -2.18
C LEU A 156 6.19 -19.47 -1.33
N PHE A 157 6.39 -19.09 -0.06
CA PHE A 157 7.20 -19.89 0.86
C PHE A 157 6.66 -21.32 1.03
N TYR A 158 5.34 -21.48 1.15
CA TYR A 158 4.73 -22.81 1.23
C TYR A 158 4.81 -23.58 -0.08
N ALA A 159 4.80 -22.92 -1.24
CA ALA A 159 4.94 -23.59 -2.53
C ALA A 159 6.29 -24.30 -2.65
N GLU A 160 7.36 -23.67 -2.15
CA GLU A 160 8.72 -24.23 -2.16
C GLU A 160 8.95 -25.28 -1.07
N ASN A 161 8.25 -25.16 0.07
CA ASN A 161 8.54 -25.94 1.28
C ASN A 161 7.37 -26.81 1.75
N PHE A 162 6.41 -27.11 0.87
CA PHE A 162 5.11 -27.71 1.24
C PHE A 162 5.26 -29.00 2.04
N GLU A 163 6.02 -29.98 1.52
CA GLU A 163 6.15 -31.30 2.16
C GLU A 163 6.90 -31.22 3.48
N ALA A 164 7.97 -30.43 3.54
CA ALA A 164 8.75 -30.23 4.75
C ALA A 164 7.92 -29.63 5.89
N ILE A 165 7.12 -28.60 5.60
CA ILE A 165 6.23 -27.98 6.61
C ILE A 165 5.11 -28.95 7.01
N LYS A 166 4.53 -29.67 6.04
CA LYS A 166 3.48 -30.66 6.28
C LYS A 166 3.97 -31.75 7.23
N GLU A 167 5.18 -32.26 7.02
CA GLU A 167 5.79 -33.28 7.87
C GLU A 167 5.95 -32.79 9.31
N VAL A 168 6.55 -31.60 9.52
CA VAL A 168 6.71 -31.02 10.87
C VAL A 168 5.36 -30.85 11.56
N VAL A 169 4.36 -30.29 10.86
CA VAL A 169 3.03 -30.07 11.45
C VAL A 169 2.30 -31.39 11.72
N GLY A 170 2.55 -32.44 10.92
CA GLY A 170 1.97 -33.77 11.08
C GLY A 170 2.43 -34.52 12.32
N GLN A 171 3.57 -34.14 12.91
CA GLN A 171 4.11 -34.80 14.10
C GLN A 171 3.52 -34.29 15.42
N PHE A 172 2.87 -33.12 15.40
CA PHE A 172 2.24 -32.58 16.61
C PHE A 172 0.90 -33.27 16.89
N ASP A 173 0.59 -33.50 18.16
CA ASP A 173 -0.71 -34.07 18.54
C ASP A 173 -1.84 -33.07 18.22
N SER A 174 -2.76 -33.51 17.37
CA SER A 174 -3.97 -32.78 16.99
C SER A 174 -4.82 -32.32 18.20
N SER A 175 -4.74 -33.01 19.33
CA SER A 175 -5.50 -32.71 20.54
C SER A 175 -4.94 -31.53 21.34
N GLU A 176 -3.64 -31.22 21.20
CA GLU A 176 -2.96 -30.18 21.97
C GLU A 176 -3.42 -28.76 21.63
N ALA A 177 -3.85 -28.53 20.39
CA ALA A 177 -4.36 -27.23 19.98
C ALA A 177 -5.27 -27.31 18.75
N ILE A 178 -6.36 -26.53 18.78
CA ILE A 178 -7.27 -26.35 17.63
C ILE A 178 -6.50 -25.94 16.35
N ALA A 179 -5.44 -25.15 16.50
CA ALA A 179 -4.60 -24.72 15.39
C ALA A 179 -3.85 -25.87 14.70
N ILE A 180 -3.40 -26.87 15.47
CA ILE A 180 -2.70 -28.06 14.95
C ILE A 180 -3.68 -28.89 14.13
N ASN A 181 -4.80 -29.29 14.74
CA ASN A 181 -5.86 -30.04 14.05
C ASN A 181 -6.33 -29.30 12.78
N SER A 182 -6.62 -28.00 12.88
CA SER A 182 -7.04 -27.20 11.72
C SER A 182 -5.98 -27.10 10.62
N SER A 183 -4.70 -27.13 10.97
CA SER A 183 -3.60 -27.11 10.00
C SER A 183 -3.41 -28.48 9.34
N GLN A 184 -3.48 -29.56 10.11
CA GLN A 184 -3.37 -30.94 9.60
C GLN A 184 -4.51 -31.25 8.62
N LEU A 185 -5.76 -30.96 8.99
CA LEU A 185 -6.92 -31.10 8.10
C LEU A 185 -6.79 -30.26 6.83
N ALA A 186 -6.17 -29.07 6.93
CA ALA A 186 -5.94 -28.22 5.75
C ALA A 186 -4.86 -28.81 4.83
N PHE A 187 -3.83 -29.44 5.36
CA PHE A 187 -2.79 -30.16 4.59
C PHE A 187 -3.30 -31.45 3.94
N GLU A 188 -4.34 -32.07 4.50
CA GLU A 188 -4.98 -33.27 3.94
C GLU A 188 -5.93 -32.98 2.78
N ASN A 189 -6.34 -31.71 2.60
CA ASN A 189 -7.24 -31.35 1.51
C ASN A 189 -6.60 -31.65 0.13
N PRO A 190 -7.21 -32.50 -0.72
CA PRO A 190 -6.59 -32.94 -1.98
C PRO A 190 -6.23 -31.80 -2.95
N SER A 191 -6.98 -30.69 -2.89
CA SER A 191 -6.80 -29.54 -3.77
C SER A 191 -5.78 -28.51 -3.26
N ILE A 192 -5.28 -28.65 -2.03
CA ILE A 192 -4.46 -27.60 -1.39
C ILE A 192 -3.15 -27.36 -2.14
N LYS A 193 -2.47 -28.44 -2.54
CA LYS A 193 -1.19 -28.38 -3.24
C LYS A 193 -1.35 -27.76 -4.63
N GLN A 194 -2.40 -28.15 -5.35
CA GLN A 194 -2.76 -27.55 -6.63
C GLN A 194 -3.06 -26.06 -6.48
N ASN A 195 -3.85 -25.66 -5.48
CA ASN A 195 -4.22 -24.27 -5.27
C ASN A 195 -3.02 -23.39 -4.89
N ILE A 196 -2.10 -23.89 -4.07
CA ILE A 196 -0.84 -23.20 -3.77
C ILE A 196 0.00 -23.03 -5.05
N ALA A 197 0.13 -24.10 -5.86
CA ALA A 197 0.87 -24.04 -7.11
C ALA A 197 0.25 -23.05 -8.11
N LEU A 198 -1.08 -22.99 -8.21
CA LEU A 198 -1.78 -22.00 -9.05
C LEU A 198 -1.47 -20.57 -8.60
N ILE A 199 -1.52 -20.29 -7.30
CA ILE A 199 -1.18 -18.95 -6.80
C ILE A 199 0.28 -18.60 -7.08
N ALA A 200 1.21 -19.52 -6.80
CA ALA A 200 2.63 -19.29 -7.01
C ALA A 200 3.00 -19.11 -8.49
N THR A 201 2.30 -19.81 -9.39
CA THR A 201 2.55 -19.72 -10.83
C THR A 201 2.00 -18.42 -11.41
N HIS A 202 0.80 -18.00 -10.97
CA HIS A 202 0.04 -16.96 -11.67
C HIS A 202 0.00 -15.60 -10.96
N PHE A 203 0.33 -15.53 -9.67
CA PHE A 203 0.21 -14.32 -8.85
C PHE A 203 1.47 -14.00 -8.02
N SER A 204 2.61 -14.63 -8.32
CA SER A 204 3.89 -14.41 -7.63
C SER A 204 4.50 -13.03 -7.86
N ASN A 205 4.13 -12.37 -8.95
CA ASN A 205 4.55 -11.02 -9.31
C ASN A 205 3.92 -9.92 -8.43
N ILE A 206 2.72 -10.16 -7.86
CA ILE A 206 1.95 -9.13 -7.13
C ILE A 206 2.68 -8.65 -5.86
N PRO A 207 3.22 -9.53 -4.99
CA PRO A 207 3.98 -9.10 -3.82
C PRO A 207 5.17 -8.22 -4.16
N ASP A 208 5.94 -8.60 -5.18
CA ASP A 208 7.13 -7.87 -5.61
C ASP A 208 6.75 -6.53 -6.23
N ALA A 209 5.66 -6.49 -7.01
CA ALA A 209 5.12 -5.25 -7.55
C ALA A 209 4.71 -4.26 -6.44
N ILE A 210 4.04 -4.75 -5.39
CA ILE A 210 3.67 -3.93 -4.23
C ILE A 210 4.93 -3.35 -3.58
N GLU A 211 5.92 -4.18 -3.25
CA GLU A 211 7.15 -3.70 -2.57
C GLU A 211 7.95 -2.72 -3.41
N ARG A 212 8.05 -2.96 -4.72
CA ARG A 212 8.70 -2.03 -5.65
C ARG A 212 7.96 -0.69 -5.68
N LEU A 213 6.63 -0.70 -5.78
CA LEU A 213 5.80 0.53 -5.73
C LEU A 213 5.88 1.26 -4.38
N GLU A 214 6.19 0.55 -3.30
CA GLU A 214 6.42 1.11 -1.97
C GLU A 214 7.84 1.70 -1.81
N THR A 215 8.74 1.49 -2.77
CA THR A 215 10.12 2.01 -2.70
C THR A 215 10.16 3.53 -2.91
N LYS A 216 11.03 4.22 -2.16
CA LYS A 216 11.20 5.69 -2.28
C LYS A 216 11.79 6.07 -3.63
N ASN A 217 11.49 7.28 -4.09
CA ASN A 217 12.10 7.90 -5.28
C ASN A 217 11.99 7.06 -6.55
N LEU A 218 10.97 6.21 -6.66
CA LEU A 218 10.73 5.41 -7.86
C LEU A 218 10.25 6.35 -8.99
N PRO A 219 10.94 6.41 -10.14
CA PRO A 219 10.49 7.22 -11.27
C PRO A 219 9.08 6.83 -11.74
N LEU A 220 8.32 7.79 -12.27
CA LEU A 220 6.97 7.56 -12.76
C LEU A 220 6.94 6.45 -13.82
N CYS A 221 7.89 6.49 -14.77
CA CYS A 221 8.00 5.49 -15.83
C CYS A 221 8.17 4.06 -15.28
N LYS A 222 8.99 3.89 -14.24
CA LYS A 222 9.21 2.60 -13.59
C LYS A 222 8.01 2.14 -12.78
N SER A 223 7.29 3.07 -12.16
CA SER A 223 6.05 2.77 -11.44
C SER A 223 4.96 2.27 -12.38
N LEU A 224 4.80 2.93 -13.54
CA LEU A 224 3.83 2.51 -14.56
C LEU A 224 4.25 1.22 -15.26
N GLU A 225 5.55 1.00 -15.51
CA GLU A 225 6.08 -0.26 -16.03
C GLU A 225 5.71 -1.46 -15.12
N ILE A 226 5.81 -1.31 -13.80
CA ILE A 226 5.37 -2.34 -12.85
C ILE A 226 3.86 -2.61 -12.99
N LEU A 227 3.07 -1.56 -13.13
CA LEU A 227 1.62 -1.69 -13.28
C LEU A 227 1.23 -2.40 -14.58
N GLU A 228 1.83 -2.01 -15.71
CA GLU A 228 1.53 -2.61 -17.01
C GLU A 228 1.92 -4.10 -17.05
N ASN A 229 3.07 -4.47 -16.47
CA ASN A 229 3.45 -5.88 -16.33
C ASN A 229 2.40 -6.72 -15.57
N ILE A 230 1.79 -6.16 -14.51
CA ILE A 230 0.72 -6.82 -13.74
C ILE A 230 -0.53 -6.98 -14.61
N ILE A 231 -0.89 -5.93 -15.37
CA ILE A 231 -2.05 -5.94 -16.27
C ILE A 231 -1.88 -7.00 -17.36
N GLU A 232 -0.74 -7.01 -18.05
CA GLU A 232 -0.42 -7.96 -19.11
C GLU A 232 -0.47 -9.40 -18.62
N GLN A 233 0.21 -9.70 -17.51
CA GLN A 233 0.23 -11.05 -16.94
C GLN A 233 -1.17 -11.51 -16.55
N ASN A 234 -1.98 -10.63 -15.94
CA ASN A 234 -3.33 -10.97 -15.52
C ASN A 234 -4.32 -11.10 -16.71
N ASN A 235 -4.09 -10.38 -17.81
CA ASN A 235 -4.86 -10.52 -19.05
C ASN A 235 -4.53 -11.82 -19.78
N ALA A 236 -3.30 -12.33 -19.67
CA ALA A 236 -2.88 -13.60 -20.27
C ALA A 236 -3.44 -14.84 -19.55
N LEU A 237 -4.00 -14.71 -18.35
CA LEU A 237 -4.52 -15.84 -17.57
C LEU A 237 -5.83 -16.42 -18.16
N PRO A 238 -6.10 -17.72 -17.99
CA PRO A 238 -7.40 -18.29 -18.33
C PRO A 238 -8.55 -17.67 -17.51
N ASN A 239 -9.71 -17.46 -18.13
CA ASN A 239 -10.88 -16.87 -17.47
C ASN A 239 -11.35 -17.70 -16.27
N SER A 240 -11.35 -19.03 -16.40
CA SER A 240 -11.75 -19.96 -15.33
C SER A 240 -10.97 -19.78 -14.03
N LEU A 241 -9.75 -19.25 -14.09
CA LEU A 241 -8.87 -19.04 -12.95
C LEU A 241 -8.90 -17.60 -12.42
N SER A 242 -9.04 -16.63 -13.32
CA SER A 242 -8.68 -15.23 -13.04
C SER A 242 -9.80 -14.23 -13.24
N GLU A 243 -11.01 -14.64 -13.66
CA GLU A 243 -12.12 -13.73 -13.99
C GLU A 243 -12.39 -12.71 -12.88
N LYS A 244 -12.53 -13.16 -11.63
CA LYS A 244 -12.80 -12.26 -10.50
C LYS A 244 -11.59 -11.40 -10.12
N VAL A 245 -10.38 -11.95 -10.22
CA VAL A 245 -9.13 -11.21 -9.93
C VAL A 245 -8.92 -10.11 -10.98
N ARG A 246 -9.16 -10.42 -12.26
CA ARG A 246 -9.15 -9.47 -13.38
C ARG A 246 -10.24 -8.43 -13.26
N GLY A 247 -11.46 -8.86 -12.95
CA GLY A 247 -12.56 -7.94 -12.65
C GLY A 247 -12.20 -6.98 -11.52
N LYS A 248 -11.51 -7.47 -10.48
CA LYS A 248 -11.02 -6.63 -9.39
C LYS A 248 -9.92 -5.67 -9.82
N LEU A 249 -8.92 -6.13 -10.57
CA LEU A 249 -7.85 -5.29 -11.11
C LEU A 249 -8.45 -4.17 -11.96
N ASN A 250 -9.30 -4.51 -12.93
CA ASN A 250 -9.98 -3.54 -13.80
C ASN A 250 -10.81 -2.54 -12.98
N ALA A 251 -11.54 -3.01 -11.97
CA ALA A 251 -12.33 -2.12 -11.10
C ALA A 251 -11.47 -1.19 -10.25
N VAL A 252 -10.27 -1.62 -9.83
CA VAL A 252 -9.32 -0.77 -9.11
C VAL A 252 -8.76 0.32 -10.03
N LEU A 253 -8.40 -0.03 -11.27
CA LEU A 253 -7.84 0.90 -12.25
C LEU A 253 -8.90 1.89 -12.75
N TYR A 254 -10.09 1.40 -13.08
CA TYR A 254 -11.21 2.24 -13.53
C TYR A 254 -11.64 3.27 -12.47
N LYS A 255 -11.54 2.92 -11.18
CA LYS A 255 -11.87 3.84 -10.08
C LYS A 255 -10.76 4.83 -9.75
N ASN A 256 -9.65 4.83 -10.49
CA ASN A 256 -8.53 5.74 -10.29
C ASN A 256 -8.71 6.97 -11.20
N PRO A 257 -9.17 8.14 -10.68
CA PRO A 257 -9.79 9.18 -11.51
C PRO A 257 -8.90 9.77 -12.60
N CYS A 258 -7.61 10.01 -12.29
CA CYS A 258 -6.68 10.64 -13.23
C CYS A 258 -5.52 9.72 -13.66
N LEU A 259 -5.69 8.40 -13.60
CA LEU A 259 -4.61 7.47 -13.94
C LEU A 259 -4.23 7.55 -15.43
N GLU A 260 -5.21 7.71 -16.32
CA GLU A 260 -4.96 7.79 -17.76
C GLU A 260 -4.26 9.10 -18.15
N GLU A 261 -4.58 10.20 -17.48
CA GLU A 261 -3.88 11.48 -17.61
C GLU A 261 -2.42 11.33 -17.20
N ILE A 262 -2.14 10.68 -16.06
CA ILE A 262 -0.77 10.39 -15.62
C ILE A 262 -0.02 9.50 -16.64
N LYS A 263 -0.70 8.52 -17.25
CA LYS A 263 -0.10 7.71 -18.33
C LYS A 263 0.25 8.56 -19.55
N LYS A 264 -0.62 9.51 -19.96
CA LYS A 264 -0.35 10.44 -21.07
C LYS A 264 0.85 11.33 -20.78
N VAL A 265 0.95 11.89 -19.57
CA VAL A 265 2.12 12.67 -19.14
C VAL A 265 3.38 11.84 -19.21
N ASN A 266 3.36 10.61 -18.69
CA ASN A 266 4.52 9.71 -18.77
C ASN A 266 4.89 9.38 -20.23
N ALA A 267 3.91 9.17 -21.11
CA ALA A 267 4.17 8.91 -22.53
C ALA A 267 4.86 10.10 -23.20
N PHE A 268 4.43 11.32 -22.88
CA PHE A 268 5.07 12.56 -23.36
C PHE A 268 6.52 12.68 -22.88
N ILE A 269 6.78 12.49 -21.57
CA ILE A 269 8.14 12.54 -20.97
C ILE A 269 9.11 11.57 -21.64
N ASN A 270 8.63 10.38 -22.01
CA ASN A 270 9.46 9.36 -22.62
C ASN A 270 9.47 9.42 -24.16
N GLY A 271 8.82 10.43 -24.76
CA GLY A 271 8.76 10.60 -26.22
C GLY A 271 7.92 9.55 -26.96
N THR A 272 7.10 8.77 -26.26
CA THR A 272 6.19 7.77 -26.85
C THR A 272 4.79 8.31 -27.13
N GLY A 273 4.47 9.50 -26.59
CA GLY A 273 3.23 10.24 -26.84
C GLY A 273 3.49 11.69 -27.23
N GLN A 274 2.50 12.33 -27.84
CA GLN A 274 2.59 13.73 -28.32
C GLN A 274 1.64 14.69 -27.59
N ILE A 275 0.73 14.17 -26.77
CA ILE A 275 -0.39 14.94 -26.20
C ILE A 275 -0.27 14.93 -24.68
N LEU A 276 -0.20 16.13 -24.09
CA LEU A 276 -0.36 16.34 -22.65
C LEU A 276 -1.85 16.51 -22.29
N PRO A 277 -2.28 16.08 -21.09
CA PRO A 277 -3.61 16.43 -20.56
C PRO A 277 -3.80 17.95 -20.46
N GLU A 278 -5.04 18.42 -20.51
CA GLU A 278 -5.38 19.85 -20.42
C GLU A 278 -4.90 20.48 -19.10
N GLU A 279 -4.85 19.68 -18.04
CA GLU A 279 -4.37 20.09 -16.72
C GLU A 279 -2.85 20.34 -16.67
N VAL A 280 -2.08 19.83 -17.64
CA VAL A 280 -0.60 19.84 -17.61
C VAL A 280 -0.03 20.63 -18.79
N SER A 281 0.64 21.75 -18.48
CA SER A 281 1.39 22.54 -19.46
C SER A 281 2.78 21.93 -19.73
N ALA A 282 3.38 22.30 -20.87
CA ALA A 282 4.71 21.84 -21.25
C ALA A 282 5.82 22.25 -20.24
N GLU A 283 5.63 23.36 -19.54
CA GLU A 283 6.57 23.83 -18.50
C GLU A 283 6.49 22.99 -17.22
N MET A 284 5.31 22.42 -16.93
CA MET A 284 5.08 21.56 -15.77
C MET A 284 5.44 20.09 -16.03
N GLU A 285 5.77 19.71 -17.26
CA GLU A 285 6.01 18.31 -17.61
C GLU A 285 7.27 17.68 -16.98
N PRO A 286 8.45 18.35 -16.92
CA PRO A 286 9.67 17.72 -16.41
C PRO A 286 9.54 17.30 -14.93
N ASN A 287 8.70 18.03 -14.24
CA ASN A 287 8.29 17.89 -12.85
C ASN A 287 7.54 16.58 -12.55
N PHE A 288 6.96 15.92 -13.56
CA PHE A 288 6.28 14.62 -13.39
C PHE A 288 7.21 13.41 -13.43
N LYS A 289 8.50 13.58 -13.72
CA LYS A 289 9.48 12.47 -13.81
C LYS A 289 9.49 11.57 -12.58
N PHE A 290 9.29 12.16 -11.40
CA PHE A 290 9.22 11.47 -10.11
C PHE A 290 7.84 11.62 -9.45
N CYS A 291 6.79 11.84 -10.24
CA CYS A 291 5.43 11.95 -9.72
C CYS A 291 5.07 10.70 -8.90
N PRO A 292 4.70 10.86 -7.62
CA PRO A 292 4.30 9.74 -6.80
C PRO A 292 2.98 9.16 -7.31
N VAL A 293 2.89 7.83 -7.37
CA VAL A 293 1.66 7.08 -7.67
C VAL A 293 1.20 6.22 -6.50
N THR A 294 1.87 6.37 -5.35
CA THR A 294 1.54 5.70 -4.10
C THR A 294 1.52 6.73 -2.97
N SER A 295 0.69 6.47 -1.96
CA SER A 295 0.60 7.30 -0.74
C SER A 295 1.50 6.75 0.38
N VAL A 296 2.54 5.99 0.04
CA VAL A 296 3.35 5.22 1.01
C VAL A 296 4.22 6.13 1.86
N ASP A 297 4.75 7.20 1.28
CA ASP A 297 5.57 8.16 2.02
C ASP A 297 4.77 8.87 3.10
N VAL A 298 3.47 9.13 2.86
CA VAL A 298 2.54 9.60 3.90
C VAL A 298 2.44 8.63 5.05
N GLU A 299 2.28 7.34 4.74
CA GLU A 299 2.15 6.34 5.80
C GLU A 299 3.39 6.31 6.69
N ARG A 300 4.57 6.53 6.10
CA ARG A 300 5.84 6.61 6.80
C ARG A 300 5.89 7.88 7.66
N SER A 301 5.58 9.04 7.11
CA SER A 301 5.58 10.31 7.85
C SER A 301 4.57 10.33 8.99
N PHE A 302 3.38 9.79 8.81
CA PHE A 302 2.40 9.62 9.90
C PHE A 302 2.92 8.72 11.01
N SER A 303 3.66 7.66 10.66
CA SER A 303 4.30 6.80 11.65
C SER A 303 5.36 7.57 12.45
N ALA A 304 6.10 8.48 11.79
CA ALA A 304 7.00 9.42 12.46
C ALA A 304 6.24 10.35 13.40
N TYR A 305 5.21 11.04 12.90
CA TYR A 305 4.43 11.97 13.71
C TYR A 305 3.78 11.28 14.90
N LYS A 306 3.26 10.07 14.74
CA LYS A 306 2.71 9.30 15.86
C LYS A 306 3.75 8.98 16.94
N LEU A 307 5.02 8.78 16.55
CA LEU A 307 6.12 8.55 17.49
C LEU A 307 6.59 9.85 18.16
N VAL A 308 6.60 10.95 17.42
CA VAL A 308 7.01 12.28 17.91
C VAL A 308 5.94 12.88 18.83
N LEU A 309 4.68 12.86 18.38
CA LEU A 309 3.50 13.46 19.02
C LEU A 309 2.73 12.46 19.89
N SER A 310 3.37 11.36 20.32
CA SER A 310 2.70 10.37 21.15
C SER A 310 2.27 10.98 22.48
N ASP A 311 1.10 10.60 23.00
CA ASP A 311 0.59 11.09 24.28
C ASP A 311 1.61 10.91 25.42
N LYS A 312 2.50 9.91 25.36
CA LYS A 312 3.55 9.69 26.38
C LYS A 312 4.62 10.80 26.46
N ARG A 313 4.62 11.77 25.55
CA ARG A 313 5.60 12.86 25.45
C ARG A 313 4.98 14.19 25.88
N HIS A 314 4.75 14.37 27.18
CA HIS A 314 4.04 15.54 27.72
C HIS A 314 4.89 16.82 27.91
N LYS A 315 6.14 16.87 27.43
CA LYS A 315 7.11 17.91 27.82
C LYS A 315 7.90 18.53 26.67
N PHE A 316 7.39 18.48 25.44
CA PHE A 316 8.02 19.23 24.36
C PHE A 316 7.62 20.71 24.43
N ALA A 317 8.61 21.58 24.55
CA ALA A 317 8.48 22.96 24.08
C ALA A 317 8.51 22.96 22.54
N VAL A 318 7.93 23.98 21.91
CA VAL A 318 7.81 24.05 20.43
C VAL A 318 9.19 23.94 19.77
N GLU A 319 10.21 24.57 20.34
CA GLU A 319 11.59 24.58 19.83
C GLU A 319 12.24 23.18 19.95
N ASN A 320 11.85 22.41 20.97
CA ASN A 320 12.35 21.05 21.16
C ASN A 320 11.64 20.06 20.24
N LEU A 321 10.35 20.30 19.94
CA LEU A 321 9.58 19.50 19.00
C LEU A 321 10.17 19.63 17.59
N GLU A 322 10.44 20.85 17.15
CA GLU A 322 11.05 21.13 15.84
C GLU A 322 12.40 20.41 15.67
N LYS A 323 13.31 20.56 16.63
CA LYS A 323 14.61 19.87 16.62
C LYS A 323 14.45 18.35 16.59
N TYR A 324 13.48 17.81 17.32
CA TYR A 324 13.24 16.37 17.38
C TYR A 324 12.69 15.84 16.05
N VAL A 325 11.78 16.58 15.40
CA VAL A 325 11.28 16.25 14.06
C VAL A 325 12.43 16.29 13.05
N ILE A 326 13.28 17.33 13.06
CA ILE A 326 14.43 17.44 12.16
C ILE A 326 15.37 16.23 12.32
N VAL A 327 15.78 15.91 13.55
CA VAL A 327 16.67 14.76 13.82
C VAL A 327 16.02 13.44 13.41
N TYR A 328 14.73 13.24 13.71
CA TYR A 328 14.02 12.03 13.32
C TYR A 328 13.91 11.92 11.80
N CYS A 329 13.52 13.00 11.12
CA CYS A 329 13.36 13.01 9.69
C CYS A 329 14.70 12.78 8.98
N HIS A 330 15.76 13.45 9.44
CA HIS A 330 17.11 13.21 8.94
C HIS A 330 17.52 11.74 9.10
N LYS A 331 17.28 11.13 10.27
CA LYS A 331 17.65 9.74 10.55
C LYS A 331 16.88 8.70 9.72
N ASN A 332 15.62 8.98 9.36
CA ASN A 332 14.72 7.99 8.74
C ASN A 332 14.40 8.28 7.25
N TYR A 333 14.64 9.49 6.77
CA TYR A 333 14.27 9.92 5.41
C TYR A 333 15.43 10.39 4.53
N ASN A 334 16.61 10.75 5.06
CA ASN A 334 17.79 11.15 4.28
C ASN A 334 18.79 10.00 4.02
N GLN A 335 18.29 8.78 3.79
CA GLN A 335 19.12 7.63 3.36
C GLN A 335 18.71 7.15 1.99
#